data_AF-A0A9P1G570-F1
#
_entry.id   AF-A0A9P1G570-F1
#
_cell.length_a   1.000
_cell.length_b   1.000
_cell.length_c   1.000
_cell.angle_alpha   90.00
_cell.angle_beta   90.00
_cell.angle_gamma   90.00
#
_symmetry.space_group_name_H-M   'P 1'
#
loop_
_entity.id
_entity.type
_entity.pdbx_description
1 polymer ?
#
loop_
_entity_poly.entity_id
_entity_poly.type
_entity_poly.pdbx_seq_one_letter_code
_entity_poly.pdbx_strand_id
1 'polypeptide(L)'
;MRHLITLDDVSATEIETIFSLTADLKSKFEAGVREPLLPGRMLALLFEKQSLRTRVSFEACMTHLGGGSIMLGQDTGFGGKRESMADFSRVLSQMVDVVVIRSKRHETVTEFAAHSSCSVINGLTDVSHPCQAVADLYTIKERFGDLHGRKLAWVGDGNNVARSLAVACAKLGVEFVMATPAGYEMDAGFIEGVVADNPGAKVSVTGDAREAVAGASAIYTDVWASMGQEAEEAQRRKDFAAFQVNEALLAAAPDDAVFMHCLPAKRGEEVTDGVMDHERSVIVEQAGNRMHAQKGILVWLLASHAKVFAQTESAFRSPHSAIAHQQLVPAARRSTQDSTLMPRHDGRAANQLRPLKIDRGYTSAADGSVLVSFGQTTVLCTASVGADTPPWLAGKGRGWVTAEYNMLPGSTSPRKPRKTDGRSTEIQRLIGRSLRAGIDLEALGERTITIDCDVLRADGGTRTASITGGWVALAEAVRSIRDEAGDPVFGEANSPLADSVAAVSVGLVDGESALDLDYREDSTAAVDMNVVATSAGALIEVQGGGEGATFSREQFDALLSLALEGLSNVATAQLSAIG
;
A
#
# COMPACT_ATOMS: atom_id res chain seq x y z
N MET A 1 -14.34 19.67 -8.73
CA MET A 1 -14.18 18.26 -8.32
C MET A 1 -13.95 17.47 -9.58
N ARG A 2 -13.01 16.52 -9.60
CA ARG A 2 -12.75 15.69 -10.80
C ARG A 2 -13.42 14.33 -10.64
N HIS A 3 -14.04 13.86 -11.70
CA HIS A 3 -14.55 12.49 -11.81
C HIS A 3 -13.79 11.78 -12.94
N LEU A 4 -13.88 10.45 -12.98
CA LEU A 4 -13.44 9.64 -14.11
C LEU A 4 -14.62 8.77 -14.55
N ILE A 5 -15.52 9.34 -15.34
CA ILE A 5 -16.75 8.70 -15.81
C ILE A 5 -16.54 8.09 -17.19
N THR A 6 -15.91 8.84 -18.09
CA THR A 6 -15.37 8.39 -19.38
C THR A 6 -13.93 8.88 -19.54
N LEU A 7 -13.27 8.50 -20.63
CA LEU A 7 -11.95 9.07 -20.94
C LEU A 7 -12.00 10.46 -21.57
N ASP A 8 -13.20 10.99 -21.85
CA ASP A 8 -13.37 12.38 -22.26
C ASP A 8 -13.08 13.34 -21.10
N ASP A 9 -13.27 12.87 -19.86
CA ASP A 9 -12.98 13.61 -18.62
C ASP A 9 -11.48 13.86 -18.38
N VAL A 10 -10.60 13.20 -19.14
CA VAL A 10 -9.14 13.28 -18.98
C VAL A 10 -8.44 13.69 -20.26
N SER A 11 -7.49 14.61 -20.14
CA SER A 11 -6.59 14.99 -21.22
C SER A 11 -5.49 13.95 -21.45
N ALA A 12 -4.84 13.97 -22.62
CA ALA A 12 -3.68 13.12 -22.91
C ALA A 12 -2.55 13.30 -21.87
N THR A 13 -2.28 14.55 -21.46
CA THR A 13 -1.29 14.88 -20.42
C THR A 13 -1.66 14.28 -19.06
N GLU A 14 -2.94 14.27 -18.70
CA GLU A 14 -3.40 13.64 -17.46
C GLU A 14 -3.27 12.12 -17.52
N ILE A 15 -3.53 11.49 -18.68
CA ILE A 15 -3.28 10.05 -18.85
C ILE A 15 -1.79 9.73 -18.70
N GLU A 16 -0.89 10.52 -19.30
CA GLU A 16 0.57 10.34 -19.12
C GLU A 16 1.02 10.59 -17.67
N THR A 17 0.35 11.50 -16.96
CA THR A 17 0.56 11.69 -15.51
C THR A 17 0.14 10.44 -14.73
N ILE A 18 -1.01 9.86 -15.06
CA ILE A 18 -1.50 8.61 -14.47
C ILE A 18 -0.52 7.46 -14.77
N PHE A 19 0.02 7.36 -15.99
CA PHE A 19 1.05 6.37 -16.32
C PHE A 19 2.34 6.56 -15.52
N SER A 20 2.79 7.80 -15.34
CA SER A 20 3.98 8.10 -14.53
C SER A 20 3.81 7.68 -13.08
N LEU A 21 2.64 8.00 -12.48
CA LEU A 21 2.29 7.55 -11.13
C LEU A 21 2.17 6.03 -11.06
N THR A 22 1.58 5.41 -12.09
CA THR A 22 1.44 3.96 -12.19
C THR A 22 2.79 3.26 -12.18
N ALA A 23 3.74 3.74 -12.99
CA ALA A 23 5.10 3.18 -13.08
C ALA A 23 5.86 3.29 -11.75
N ASP A 24 5.83 4.46 -11.10
CA ASP A 24 6.45 4.67 -9.79
C ASP A 24 5.86 3.70 -8.74
N LEU A 25 4.53 3.64 -8.65
CA LEU A 25 3.83 2.83 -7.66
C LEU A 25 3.95 1.32 -7.92
N LYS A 26 4.09 0.91 -9.19
CA LYS A 26 4.36 -0.49 -9.55
C LYS A 26 5.79 -0.87 -9.18
N SER A 27 6.78 -0.06 -9.55
CA SER A 27 8.18 -0.27 -9.21
C SER A 27 8.40 -0.38 -7.68
N LYS A 28 7.81 0.54 -6.91
CA LYS A 28 7.82 0.48 -5.43
C LYS A 28 7.18 -0.81 -4.92
N PHE A 29 6.03 -1.19 -5.46
CA PHE A 29 5.34 -2.42 -5.06
C PHE A 29 6.19 -3.67 -5.31
N GLU A 30 6.87 -3.76 -6.45
CA GLU A 30 7.77 -4.86 -6.80
C GLU A 30 9.01 -4.90 -5.88
N ALA A 31 9.49 -3.74 -5.44
CA ALA A 31 10.53 -3.62 -4.42
C ALA A 31 10.04 -3.88 -2.98
N GLY A 32 8.78 -4.28 -2.80
CA GLY A 32 8.18 -4.53 -1.48
C GLY A 32 7.72 -3.28 -0.73
N VAL A 33 7.85 -2.10 -1.33
CA VAL A 33 7.50 -0.80 -0.75
C VAL A 33 6.02 -0.47 -1.02
N ARG A 34 5.28 -0.14 0.04
CA ARG A 34 3.87 0.27 -0.01
C ARG A 34 3.69 1.59 0.73
N GLU A 35 4.05 2.68 0.05
CA GLU A 35 3.98 4.03 0.61
C GLU A 35 2.50 4.45 0.83
N PRO A 36 2.11 4.86 2.06
CA PRO A 36 0.74 5.19 2.38
C PRO A 36 0.38 6.59 1.87
N LEU A 37 0.17 6.75 0.57
CA LEU A 37 -0.13 8.05 -0.06
C LEU A 37 -1.55 8.58 0.23
N LEU A 38 -2.47 7.72 0.67
CA LEU A 38 -3.87 8.03 0.99
C LEU A 38 -4.23 7.54 2.41
N PRO A 39 -3.46 7.90 3.45
CA PRO A 39 -3.61 7.32 4.78
C PRO A 39 -4.98 7.68 5.37
N GLY A 40 -5.73 6.66 5.79
CA GLY A 40 -7.05 6.83 6.40
C GLY A 40 -8.18 7.27 5.45
N ARG A 41 -7.90 7.42 4.15
CA ARG A 41 -8.95 7.73 3.15
C ARG A 41 -9.83 6.51 2.92
N MET A 42 -11.13 6.75 2.72
CA MET A 42 -12.14 5.70 2.53
C MET A 42 -12.69 5.70 1.10
N LEU A 43 -12.69 4.53 0.48
CA LEU A 43 -13.28 4.29 -0.85
C LEU A 43 -14.55 3.46 -0.74
N ALA A 44 -15.66 3.97 -1.27
CA ALA A 44 -16.89 3.18 -1.44
C ALA A 44 -16.87 2.45 -2.79
N LEU A 45 -17.14 1.15 -2.77
CA LEU A 45 -17.31 0.30 -3.94
C LEU A 45 -18.79 -0.05 -4.11
N LEU A 46 -19.47 0.57 -5.09
CA LEU A 46 -20.87 0.30 -5.41
C LEU A 46 -20.97 -0.70 -6.57
N PHE A 47 -21.63 -1.84 -6.36
CA PHE A 47 -21.78 -2.89 -7.38
C PHE A 47 -23.25 -3.26 -7.64
N GLU A 48 -23.70 -3.14 -8.89
CA GLU A 48 -24.95 -3.78 -9.33
C GLU A 48 -24.75 -5.26 -9.72
N LYS A 49 -23.54 -5.61 -10.19
CA LYS A 49 -23.14 -6.99 -10.50
C LYS A 49 -21.72 -7.23 -10.00
N GLN A 50 -21.54 -8.36 -9.31
CA GLN A 50 -20.27 -8.76 -8.72
C GLN A 50 -19.15 -8.86 -9.76
N SER A 51 -17.93 -8.54 -9.35
CA SER A 51 -16.74 -8.63 -10.19
C SER A 51 -15.48 -8.86 -9.37
N LEU A 52 -14.82 -10.00 -9.60
CA LEU A 52 -13.54 -10.33 -8.97
C LEU A 52 -12.49 -9.25 -9.28
N ARG A 53 -12.24 -9.00 -10.57
CA ARG A 53 -11.15 -8.12 -11.03
C ARG A 53 -11.34 -6.70 -10.55
N THR A 54 -12.52 -6.10 -10.73
CA THR A 54 -12.75 -4.72 -10.29
C THR A 54 -12.69 -4.61 -8.76
N ARG A 55 -13.29 -5.56 -8.02
CA ARG A 55 -13.31 -5.50 -6.56
C ARG A 55 -11.92 -5.65 -5.96
N VAL A 56 -11.25 -6.77 -6.25
CA VAL A 56 -9.95 -7.10 -5.64
C VAL A 56 -8.91 -6.06 -5.99
N SER A 57 -8.90 -5.56 -7.24
CA SER A 57 -7.94 -4.54 -7.66
C SER A 57 -8.11 -3.23 -6.87
N PHE A 58 -9.32 -2.68 -6.75
CA PHE A 58 -9.53 -1.44 -5.99
C PHE A 58 -9.35 -1.60 -4.47
N GLU A 59 -9.82 -2.69 -3.86
CA GLU A 59 -9.60 -2.96 -2.42
C GLU A 59 -8.10 -3.07 -2.11
N ALA A 60 -7.34 -3.79 -2.96
CA ALA A 60 -5.90 -3.90 -2.83
C ALA A 60 -5.20 -2.54 -3.05
N CYS A 61 -5.65 -1.73 -4.02
CA CYS A 61 -5.11 -0.38 -4.24
C CYS A 61 -5.20 0.48 -2.98
N MET A 62 -6.39 0.58 -2.39
CA MET A 62 -6.60 1.40 -1.20
C MET A 62 -5.76 0.93 -0.03
N THR A 63 -5.70 -0.39 0.20
CA THR A 63 -4.86 -0.98 1.24
C THR A 63 -3.38 -0.65 1.01
N HIS A 64 -2.88 -0.78 -0.23
CA HIS A 64 -1.51 -0.45 -0.57
C HIS A 64 -1.17 1.03 -0.40
N LEU A 65 -2.15 1.92 -0.57
CA LEU A 65 -2.00 3.36 -0.42
C LEU A 65 -2.33 3.83 1.02
N GLY A 66 -2.52 2.92 1.98
CA GLY A 66 -2.76 3.26 3.39
C GLY A 66 -4.20 3.67 3.74
N GLY A 67 -5.13 3.54 2.79
CA GLY A 67 -6.55 3.79 2.99
C GLY A 67 -7.36 2.51 3.21
N GLY A 68 -8.67 2.69 3.38
CA GLY A 68 -9.65 1.61 3.51
C GLY A 68 -10.68 1.62 2.40
N SER A 69 -11.41 0.50 2.27
CA SER A 69 -12.52 0.39 1.32
C SER A 69 -13.71 -0.31 1.94
N ILE A 70 -14.91 0.10 1.54
CA ILE A 70 -16.18 -0.54 1.90
C ILE A 70 -16.95 -0.92 0.65
N MET A 71 -17.47 -2.14 0.60
CA MET A 71 -18.31 -2.62 -0.49
C MET A 71 -19.78 -2.47 -0.10
N LEU A 72 -20.55 -1.82 -0.97
CA LEU A 72 -21.96 -1.52 -0.77
C LEU A 72 -22.77 -2.03 -1.98
N GLY A 73 -23.96 -2.55 -1.73
CA GLY A 73 -24.81 -3.19 -2.73
C GLY A 73 -26.27 -2.80 -2.61
N GLN A 74 -27.16 -3.63 -3.17
CA GLN A 74 -28.61 -3.37 -3.09
C GLN A 74 -29.14 -3.40 -1.65
N ASP A 75 -28.52 -4.19 -0.78
CA ASP A 75 -28.83 -4.30 0.64
C ASP A 75 -28.63 -2.97 1.39
N THR A 76 -27.71 -2.12 0.92
CA THR A 76 -27.47 -0.79 1.49
C THR A 76 -28.32 0.30 0.84
N GLY A 77 -29.22 -0.04 -0.09
CA GLY A 77 -30.09 0.92 -0.78
C GLY A 77 -29.60 1.41 -2.15
N PHE A 78 -28.42 0.95 -2.61
CA PHE A 78 -27.93 1.31 -3.94
C PHE A 78 -28.86 0.76 -5.04
N GLY A 79 -29.18 1.59 -6.04
CA GLY A 79 -30.15 1.27 -7.10
C GLY A 79 -31.55 1.86 -6.90
N GLY A 80 -31.75 2.77 -5.94
CA GLY A 80 -32.88 3.73 -5.95
C GLY A 80 -34.23 3.22 -5.43
N LYS A 81 -34.30 2.04 -4.80
CA LYS A 81 -35.57 1.49 -4.28
C LYS A 81 -35.96 2.03 -2.91
N ARG A 82 -34.97 2.41 -2.08
CA ARG A 82 -35.17 2.82 -0.68
C ARG A 82 -35.18 4.34 -0.52
N GLU A 83 -34.41 5.04 -1.34
CA GLU A 83 -34.30 6.50 -1.40
C GLU A 83 -33.86 6.93 -2.80
N SER A 84 -33.89 8.24 -3.09
CA SER A 84 -33.45 8.78 -4.38
C SER A 84 -31.93 8.62 -4.56
N MET A 85 -31.45 8.49 -5.81
CA MET A 85 -30.00 8.44 -6.08
C MET A 85 -29.30 9.72 -5.60
N ALA A 86 -29.98 10.85 -5.69
CA ALA A 86 -29.48 12.14 -5.24
C ALA A 86 -29.21 12.17 -3.72
N ASP A 87 -30.16 11.68 -2.92
CA ASP A 87 -29.99 11.65 -1.46
C ASP A 87 -28.96 10.60 -1.03
N PHE A 88 -29.01 9.41 -1.64
CA PHE A 88 -28.00 8.36 -1.41
C PHE A 88 -26.58 8.86 -1.70
N SER A 89 -26.38 9.53 -2.84
CA SER A 89 -25.09 10.10 -3.24
C SER A 89 -24.61 11.17 -2.25
N ARG A 90 -25.47 12.10 -1.84
CA ARG A 90 -25.14 13.15 -0.86
C ARG A 90 -24.75 12.57 0.50
N VAL A 91 -25.53 11.61 1.01
CA VAL A 91 -25.29 10.98 2.32
C VAL A 91 -23.98 10.19 2.29
N LEU A 92 -23.79 9.34 1.28
CA LEU A 92 -22.57 8.53 1.17
C LEU A 92 -21.33 9.42 1.07
N SER A 93 -21.41 10.52 0.31
CA SER A 93 -20.30 11.46 0.14
C SER A 93 -19.89 12.21 1.42
N GLN A 94 -20.66 12.12 2.51
CA GLN A 94 -20.25 12.64 3.83
C GLN A 94 -19.40 11.64 4.64
N MET A 95 -19.30 10.39 4.18
CA MET A 95 -18.69 9.29 4.93
C MET A 95 -17.44 8.71 4.26
N VAL A 96 -17.20 9.04 2.99
CA VAL A 96 -16.09 8.51 2.18
C VAL A 96 -15.40 9.61 1.39
N ASP A 97 -14.22 9.32 0.84
CA ASP A 97 -13.41 10.28 0.08
C ASP A 97 -13.52 10.08 -1.44
N VAL A 98 -13.87 8.87 -1.87
CA VAL A 98 -13.98 8.49 -3.29
C VAL A 98 -15.00 7.36 -3.46
N VAL A 99 -15.69 7.35 -4.59
CA VAL A 99 -16.68 6.32 -4.93
C VAL A 99 -16.31 5.67 -6.26
N VAL A 100 -16.26 4.35 -6.32
CA VAL A 100 -16.21 3.59 -7.57
C VAL A 100 -17.57 2.94 -7.78
N ILE A 101 -18.12 3.10 -8.98
CA ILE A 101 -19.42 2.53 -9.33
C ILE A 101 -19.27 1.59 -10.50
N ARG A 102 -19.73 0.36 -10.33
CA ARG A 102 -19.94 -0.60 -11.40
C ARG A 102 -21.43 -0.83 -11.60
N SER A 103 -21.96 -0.28 -12.67
CA SER A 103 -23.39 -0.24 -13.01
C SER A 103 -23.63 -0.91 -14.36
N LYS A 104 -24.85 -1.38 -14.62
CA LYS A 104 -25.24 -1.80 -15.96
C LYS A 104 -25.42 -0.59 -16.89
N ARG A 105 -25.98 0.50 -16.36
CA ARG A 105 -26.35 1.70 -17.12
C ARG A 105 -25.42 2.86 -16.82
N HIS A 106 -25.00 3.57 -17.87
CA HIS A 106 -24.17 4.76 -17.76
C HIS A 106 -24.84 5.88 -16.97
N GLU A 107 -26.15 6.06 -17.14
CA GLU A 107 -26.94 7.12 -16.49
C GLU A 107 -26.89 7.01 -14.97
N THR A 108 -26.78 5.80 -14.43
CA THR A 108 -26.68 5.59 -12.97
C THR A 108 -25.39 6.18 -12.40
N VAL A 109 -24.28 6.11 -13.15
CA VAL A 109 -23.00 6.67 -12.71
C VAL A 109 -22.99 8.18 -12.88
N THR A 110 -23.53 8.71 -13.96
CA THR A 110 -23.62 10.17 -14.19
C THR A 110 -24.59 10.85 -13.23
N GLU A 111 -25.75 10.26 -12.94
CA GLU A 111 -26.70 10.74 -11.94
C GLU A 111 -26.09 10.76 -10.53
N PHE A 112 -25.38 9.69 -10.14
CA PHE A 112 -24.68 9.65 -8.86
C PHE A 112 -23.62 10.77 -8.79
N ALA A 113 -22.79 10.91 -9.83
CA ALA A 113 -21.73 11.91 -9.90
C ALA A 113 -22.28 13.35 -9.82
N ALA A 114 -23.41 13.63 -10.47
CA ALA A 114 -24.06 14.96 -10.43
C ALA A 114 -24.48 15.41 -9.02
N HIS A 115 -24.58 14.50 -8.06
CA HIS A 115 -24.97 14.78 -6.68
C HIS A 115 -23.88 14.48 -5.65
N SER A 116 -22.73 13.96 -6.08
CA SER A 116 -21.65 13.56 -5.18
C SER A 116 -20.80 14.75 -4.78
N SER A 117 -20.38 14.78 -3.51
CA SER A 117 -19.34 15.68 -3.01
C SER A 117 -17.97 15.01 -2.92
N CYS A 118 -17.79 13.86 -3.58
CA CYS A 118 -16.54 13.13 -3.69
C CYS A 118 -16.24 12.80 -5.16
N SER A 119 -14.98 12.49 -5.47
CA SER A 119 -14.62 12.00 -6.80
C SER A 119 -15.32 10.67 -7.09
N VAL A 120 -15.81 10.49 -8.32
CA VAL A 120 -16.54 9.29 -8.75
C VAL A 120 -15.79 8.65 -9.90
N ILE A 121 -15.55 7.34 -9.81
CA ILE A 121 -14.83 6.55 -10.79
C ILE A 121 -15.80 5.52 -11.39
N ASN A 122 -15.93 5.54 -12.71
CA ASN A 122 -16.63 4.50 -13.44
C ASN A 122 -15.79 3.22 -13.47
N GLY A 123 -16.24 2.23 -12.69
CA GLY A 123 -15.65 0.90 -12.62
C GLY A 123 -16.05 -0.03 -13.77
N LEU A 124 -17.16 0.27 -14.47
CA LEU A 124 -17.66 -0.26 -15.75
C LEU A 124 -19.15 0.13 -15.91
N THR A 125 -19.55 0.53 -17.12
CA THR A 125 -20.95 0.61 -17.59
C THR A 125 -21.11 0.02 -18.99
N ASP A 126 -22.34 -0.07 -19.50
CA ASP A 126 -22.67 -0.38 -20.90
C ASP A 126 -21.99 0.52 -21.94
N VAL A 127 -21.70 1.79 -21.60
CA VAL A 127 -21.06 2.75 -22.51
C VAL A 127 -19.52 2.79 -22.41
N SER A 128 -18.95 2.67 -21.21
CA SER A 128 -17.52 2.91 -21.00
C SER A 128 -16.90 2.08 -19.87
N HIS A 129 -15.61 1.76 -20.03
CA HIS A 129 -14.75 1.12 -19.04
C HIS A 129 -13.37 1.83 -18.97
N PRO A 130 -13.31 3.07 -18.44
CA PRO A 130 -12.10 3.90 -18.54
C PRO A 130 -10.89 3.27 -17.81
N CYS A 131 -11.11 2.67 -16.64
CA CYS A 131 -10.04 2.02 -15.88
C CYS A 131 -9.39 0.84 -16.62
N GLN A 132 -10.12 0.15 -17.49
CA GLN A 132 -9.58 -0.96 -18.29
C GLN A 132 -8.68 -0.41 -19.40
N ALA A 133 -9.15 0.58 -20.16
CA ALA A 133 -8.38 1.19 -21.24
C ALA A 133 -7.06 1.83 -20.75
N VAL A 134 -7.05 2.48 -19.58
CA VAL A 134 -5.83 3.00 -18.96
C VAL A 134 -4.85 1.87 -18.64
N ALA A 135 -5.31 0.78 -18.02
CA ALA A 135 -4.45 -0.36 -17.70
C ALA A 135 -3.90 -1.04 -18.96
N ASP A 136 -4.70 -1.10 -20.02
CA ASP A 136 -4.34 -1.74 -21.29
C ASP A 136 -3.25 -0.95 -22.01
N LEU A 137 -3.45 0.35 -22.21
CA LEU A 137 -2.44 1.18 -22.85
C LEU A 137 -1.17 1.33 -22.00
N TYR A 138 -1.28 1.32 -20.66
CA TYR A 138 -0.12 1.23 -19.80
C TYR A 138 0.67 -0.08 -20.03
N THR A 139 -0.02 -1.21 -20.19
CA THR A 139 0.62 -2.50 -20.50
C THR A 139 1.34 -2.46 -21.84
N ILE A 140 0.73 -1.86 -22.87
CA ILE A 140 1.40 -1.66 -24.18
C ILE A 140 2.62 -0.74 -24.02
N LYS A 141 2.52 0.33 -23.22
CA LYS A 141 3.63 1.25 -22.94
C LYS A 141 4.80 0.53 -22.27
N GLU A 142 4.54 -0.36 -21.30
CA GLU A 142 5.59 -1.15 -20.66
C GLU A 142 6.28 -2.11 -21.64
N ARG A 143 5.53 -2.68 -22.59
CA ARG A 143 6.08 -3.62 -23.58
C ARG A 143 6.86 -2.93 -24.70
N PHE A 144 6.42 -1.77 -25.16
CA PHE A 144 6.93 -1.15 -26.39
C PHE A 144 7.52 0.26 -26.21
N GLY A 145 7.48 0.81 -24.99
CA GLY A 145 7.93 2.16 -24.69
C GLY A 145 6.93 3.22 -25.17
N ASP A 146 7.35 4.04 -26.13
CA ASP A 146 6.46 5.08 -26.68
C ASP A 146 5.26 4.46 -27.41
N LEU A 147 4.09 5.05 -27.15
CA LEU A 147 2.81 4.65 -27.71
C LEU A 147 2.52 5.33 -29.05
N HIS A 148 3.11 6.50 -29.31
CA HIS A 148 2.80 7.27 -30.49
C HIS A 148 3.17 6.49 -31.77
N GLY A 149 2.20 6.36 -32.69
CA GLY A 149 2.36 5.62 -33.95
C GLY A 149 2.32 4.10 -33.82
N ARG A 150 2.12 3.55 -32.62
CA ARG A 150 1.80 2.13 -32.43
C ARG A 150 0.39 1.84 -32.92
N LYS A 151 0.10 0.57 -33.19
CA LYS A 151 -1.21 0.11 -33.67
C LYS A 151 -1.81 -0.92 -32.71
N LEU A 152 -3.05 -0.68 -32.28
CA LEU A 152 -3.88 -1.60 -31.51
C LEU A 152 -4.99 -2.14 -32.41
N ALA A 153 -4.98 -3.46 -32.64
CA ALA A 153 -6.01 -4.16 -33.40
C ALA A 153 -7.05 -4.74 -32.44
N TRP A 154 -8.26 -4.19 -32.46
CA TRP A 154 -9.41 -4.76 -31.76
C TRP A 154 -10.15 -5.73 -32.68
N VAL A 155 -10.41 -6.94 -32.24
CA VAL A 155 -11.13 -7.96 -33.01
C VAL A 155 -12.35 -8.39 -32.21
N GLY A 156 -13.54 -7.94 -32.57
CA GLY A 156 -14.77 -8.22 -31.81
C GLY A 156 -15.79 -7.08 -31.79
N ASP A 157 -16.75 -7.18 -30.87
CA ASP A 157 -17.92 -6.29 -30.76
C ASP A 157 -17.55 -4.84 -30.42
N GLY A 158 -18.36 -3.87 -30.87
CA GLY A 158 -18.23 -2.43 -30.61
C GLY A 158 -18.62 -2.01 -29.20
N ASN A 159 -18.15 -2.75 -28.19
CA ASN A 159 -18.60 -2.65 -26.82
C ASN A 159 -17.94 -1.50 -26.03
N ASN A 160 -18.25 -1.41 -24.74
CA ASN A 160 -17.71 -0.42 -23.80
C ASN A 160 -16.17 -0.38 -23.73
N VAL A 161 -15.49 -1.53 -23.82
CA VAL A 161 -14.02 -1.62 -23.81
C VAL A 161 -13.47 -1.10 -25.13
N ALA A 162 -14.03 -1.53 -26.27
CA ALA A 162 -13.63 -1.04 -27.60
C ALA A 162 -13.75 0.50 -27.68
N ARG A 163 -14.89 1.04 -27.25
CA ARG A 163 -15.16 2.49 -27.21
C ARG A 163 -14.14 3.23 -26.34
N SER A 164 -13.84 2.68 -25.16
CA SER A 164 -12.87 3.31 -24.24
C SER A 164 -11.46 3.27 -24.80
N LEU A 165 -11.05 2.16 -25.43
CA LEU A 165 -9.76 2.04 -26.09
C LEU A 165 -9.64 3.00 -27.28
N ALA A 166 -10.70 3.16 -28.09
CA ALA A 166 -10.69 4.10 -29.21
C ALA A 166 -10.41 5.55 -28.77
N VAL A 167 -11.09 6.01 -27.70
CA VAL A 167 -10.85 7.35 -27.11
C VAL A 167 -9.42 7.46 -26.56
N ALA A 168 -8.97 6.45 -25.82
CA ALA A 168 -7.63 6.45 -25.22
C ALA A 168 -6.52 6.46 -26.28
N CYS A 169 -6.67 5.66 -27.33
CA CYS A 169 -5.75 5.56 -28.44
C CYS A 169 -5.67 6.88 -29.21
N ALA A 170 -6.83 7.49 -29.51
CA ALA A 170 -6.92 8.78 -30.17
C ALA A 170 -6.16 9.88 -29.40
N LYS A 171 -6.30 9.93 -28.07
CA LYS A 171 -5.60 10.89 -27.21
C LYS A 171 -4.09 10.67 -27.14
N LEU A 172 -3.64 9.41 -27.21
CA LEU A 172 -2.23 9.04 -27.04
C LEU A 172 -1.49 8.80 -28.37
N GLY A 173 -2.13 9.05 -29.51
CA GLY A 173 -1.53 8.87 -30.83
C GLY A 173 -1.31 7.40 -31.21
N VAL A 174 -2.06 6.47 -30.62
CA VAL A 174 -2.10 5.06 -31.02
C VAL A 174 -3.14 4.92 -32.13
N GLU A 175 -2.79 4.22 -33.21
CA GLU A 175 -3.73 3.84 -34.26
C GLU A 175 -4.64 2.72 -33.74
N PHE A 176 -5.95 2.97 -33.73
CA PHE A 176 -6.96 1.99 -33.33
C PHE A 176 -7.67 1.45 -34.57
N VAL A 177 -7.59 0.14 -34.79
CA VAL A 177 -8.28 -0.53 -35.89
C VAL A 177 -9.17 -1.62 -35.35
N MET A 178 -10.48 -1.48 -35.57
CA MET A 178 -11.49 -2.45 -35.18
C MET A 178 -11.83 -3.37 -36.35
N ALA A 179 -11.68 -4.68 -36.17
CA ALA A 179 -12.24 -5.71 -37.03
C ALA A 179 -13.51 -6.28 -36.40
N THR A 180 -14.62 -6.21 -37.13
CA THR A 180 -15.92 -6.71 -36.65
C THR A 180 -16.82 -7.15 -37.80
N PRO A 181 -17.77 -8.08 -37.58
CA PRO A 181 -18.82 -8.35 -38.54
C PRO A 181 -19.71 -7.11 -38.75
N ALA A 182 -20.31 -7.02 -39.93
CA ALA A 182 -21.23 -5.94 -40.27
C ALA A 182 -22.43 -5.90 -39.30
N GLY A 183 -22.77 -4.72 -38.81
CA GLY A 183 -23.87 -4.50 -37.86
C GLY A 183 -23.47 -4.55 -36.38
N TYR A 184 -22.19 -4.78 -36.07
CA TYR A 184 -21.64 -4.80 -34.71
C TYR A 184 -20.57 -3.71 -34.49
N GLU A 185 -20.48 -2.74 -35.40
CA GLU A 185 -19.56 -1.60 -35.31
C GLU A 185 -19.94 -0.66 -34.15
N MET A 186 -18.96 0.14 -33.71
CA MET A 186 -19.27 1.32 -32.92
C MET A 186 -20.07 2.33 -33.76
N ASP A 187 -20.94 3.08 -33.10
CA ASP A 187 -21.69 4.17 -33.74
C ASP A 187 -20.76 5.11 -34.55
N ALA A 188 -21.13 5.42 -35.79
CA ALA A 188 -20.30 6.23 -36.67
C ALA A 188 -20.13 7.66 -36.13
N GLY A 189 -21.19 8.24 -35.55
CA GLY A 189 -21.15 9.56 -34.91
C GLY A 189 -20.20 9.60 -33.71
N PHE A 190 -20.10 8.50 -32.96
CA PHE A 190 -19.10 8.36 -31.91
C PHE A 190 -17.67 8.39 -32.48
N ILE A 191 -17.37 7.63 -33.53
CA ILE A 191 -16.02 7.62 -34.15
C ILE A 191 -15.67 9.02 -34.69
N GLU A 192 -16.61 9.66 -35.40
CA GLU A 192 -16.46 11.02 -35.91
C GLU A 192 -16.16 12.01 -34.77
N GLY A 193 -16.87 11.90 -33.65
CA GLY A 193 -16.63 12.71 -32.45
C GLY A 193 -15.22 12.50 -31.89
N VAL A 194 -14.77 11.25 -31.73
CA VAL A 194 -13.42 10.94 -31.25
C VAL A 194 -12.33 11.57 -32.13
N VAL A 195 -12.49 11.49 -33.45
CA VAL A 195 -11.55 12.08 -34.41
C VAL A 195 -11.61 13.61 -34.41
N ALA A 196 -12.80 14.19 -34.30
CA ALA A 196 -12.98 15.64 -34.23
C ALA A 196 -12.32 16.24 -32.97
N ASP A 197 -12.45 15.56 -31.83
CA ASP A 197 -11.88 16.00 -30.55
C ASP A 197 -10.37 15.76 -30.46
N ASN A 198 -9.80 14.89 -31.30
CA ASN A 198 -8.38 14.54 -31.32
C ASN A 198 -7.82 14.62 -32.75
N PRO A 199 -7.50 15.84 -33.24
CA PRO A 199 -7.01 16.01 -34.60
C PRO A 199 -5.76 15.16 -34.90
N GLY A 200 -5.83 14.35 -35.96
CA GLY A 200 -4.76 13.42 -36.34
C GLY A 200 -4.90 12.01 -35.74
N ALA A 201 -5.90 11.77 -34.89
CA ALA A 201 -6.23 10.43 -34.43
C ALA A 201 -6.58 9.51 -35.60
N LYS A 202 -6.09 8.28 -35.54
CA LYS A 202 -6.36 7.24 -36.53
C LYS A 202 -7.25 6.18 -35.90
N VAL A 203 -8.54 6.26 -36.18
CA VAL A 203 -9.55 5.31 -35.74
C VAL A 203 -10.27 4.79 -36.98
N SER A 204 -10.26 3.48 -37.20
CA SER A 204 -10.88 2.87 -38.38
C SER A 204 -11.55 1.53 -38.05
N VAL A 205 -12.47 1.13 -38.92
CA VAL A 205 -13.22 -0.13 -38.81
C VAL A 205 -13.06 -0.90 -40.12
N THR A 206 -12.83 -2.20 -40.04
CA THR A 206 -12.77 -3.13 -41.18
C THR A 206 -13.60 -4.39 -40.90
N GLY A 207 -14.04 -5.05 -41.96
CA GLY A 207 -14.66 -6.37 -41.90
C GLY A 207 -13.65 -7.53 -41.93
N ASP A 208 -12.35 -7.26 -41.98
CA ASP A 208 -11.30 -8.28 -42.06
C ASP A 208 -10.35 -8.24 -40.86
N ALA A 209 -10.38 -9.29 -40.04
CA ALA A 209 -9.50 -9.43 -38.89
C ALA A 209 -8.01 -9.45 -39.27
N ARG A 210 -7.65 -10.02 -40.43
CA ARG A 210 -6.25 -10.08 -40.88
C ARG A 210 -5.70 -8.69 -41.24
N GLU A 211 -6.54 -7.85 -41.85
CA GLU A 211 -6.18 -6.46 -42.14
C GLU A 211 -5.95 -5.67 -40.84
N ALA A 212 -6.82 -5.86 -39.84
CA ALA A 212 -6.67 -5.18 -38.57
C ALA A 212 -5.37 -5.57 -37.86
N VAL A 213 -5.02 -6.86 -37.79
CA VAL A 213 -3.81 -7.30 -37.06
C VAL A 213 -2.51 -7.06 -37.83
N ALA A 214 -2.56 -6.80 -39.14
CA ALA A 214 -1.37 -6.50 -39.93
C ALA A 214 -0.66 -5.24 -39.40
N GLY A 215 0.61 -5.37 -38.99
CA GLY A 215 1.39 -4.28 -38.41
C GLY A 215 0.97 -3.85 -36.99
N ALA A 216 0.10 -4.60 -36.32
CA ALA A 216 -0.34 -4.29 -34.96
C ALA A 216 0.76 -4.59 -33.93
N SER A 217 0.90 -3.74 -32.91
CA SER A 217 1.72 -4.03 -31.73
C SER A 217 0.96 -4.86 -30.70
N ALA A 218 -0.37 -4.74 -30.66
CA ALA A 218 -1.23 -5.55 -29.82
C ALA A 218 -2.50 -5.99 -30.55
N ILE A 219 -2.88 -7.25 -30.36
CA ILE A 219 -4.16 -7.81 -30.77
C ILE A 219 -5.02 -7.94 -29.52
N TYR A 220 -6.23 -7.39 -29.56
CA TYR A 220 -7.16 -7.35 -28.44
C TYR A 220 -8.50 -7.95 -28.83
N THR A 221 -9.06 -8.80 -27.98
CA THR A 221 -10.45 -9.24 -28.12
C THR A 221 -11.16 -9.25 -26.77
N ASP A 222 -12.47 -9.45 -26.80
CA ASP A 222 -13.36 -9.59 -25.66
C ASP A 222 -14.51 -10.53 -26.04
N VAL A 223 -15.27 -10.97 -25.05
CA VAL A 223 -16.43 -11.84 -25.25
C VAL A 223 -17.40 -11.24 -26.27
N TRP A 224 -17.83 -12.05 -27.24
CA TRP A 224 -18.72 -11.60 -28.31
C TRP A 224 -20.11 -11.17 -27.83
N ALA A 225 -20.59 -11.78 -26.74
CA ALA A 225 -21.82 -11.40 -26.06
C ALA A 225 -21.49 -10.94 -24.64
N SER A 226 -21.62 -9.64 -24.42
CA SER A 226 -21.34 -9.00 -23.13
C SER A 226 -22.55 -9.11 -22.18
N MET A 227 -22.44 -8.46 -21.02
CA MET A 227 -23.52 -8.44 -20.03
C MET A 227 -24.78 -7.79 -20.59
N GLY A 228 -25.92 -8.51 -20.56
CA GLY A 228 -27.20 -8.02 -21.08
C GLY A 228 -27.52 -8.46 -22.51
N GLN A 229 -26.61 -9.18 -23.18
CA GLN A 229 -26.78 -9.71 -24.53
C GLN A 229 -26.99 -11.23 -24.56
N GLU A 230 -27.38 -11.84 -23.43
CA GLU A 230 -27.49 -13.30 -23.30
C GLU A 230 -28.47 -13.93 -24.31
N ALA A 231 -29.51 -13.19 -24.71
CA ALA A 231 -30.49 -13.65 -25.71
C ALA A 231 -29.92 -13.74 -27.13
N GLU A 232 -28.83 -13.02 -27.44
CA GLU A 232 -28.21 -12.95 -28.77
C GLU A 232 -27.01 -13.90 -28.94
N GLU A 233 -26.63 -14.61 -27.87
CA GLU A 233 -25.39 -15.39 -27.81
C GLU A 233 -25.22 -16.38 -28.96
N ALA A 234 -26.30 -17.08 -29.34
CA ALA A 234 -26.25 -18.07 -30.41
C ALA A 234 -26.08 -17.45 -31.81
N GLN A 235 -26.59 -16.25 -32.03
CA GLN A 235 -26.44 -15.53 -33.30
C GLN A 235 -25.04 -14.93 -33.39
N ARG A 236 -24.60 -14.24 -32.32
CA ARG A 236 -23.24 -13.68 -32.21
C ARG A 236 -22.17 -14.75 -32.40
N ARG A 237 -22.33 -15.95 -31.84
CA ARG A 237 -21.40 -17.06 -32.05
C ARG A 237 -21.21 -17.43 -33.53
N LYS A 238 -22.26 -17.30 -34.36
CA LYS A 238 -22.17 -17.54 -35.81
C LYS A 238 -21.49 -16.38 -36.52
N ASP A 239 -21.89 -15.16 -36.22
CA ASP A 239 -21.42 -13.96 -36.91
C ASP A 239 -19.94 -13.70 -36.62
N PHE A 240 -19.51 -13.90 -35.37
CA PHE A 240 -18.14 -13.67 -34.93
C PHE A 240 -17.20 -14.87 -35.12
N ALA A 241 -17.68 -16.03 -35.60
CA ALA A 241 -16.84 -17.22 -35.76
C ALA A 241 -15.58 -16.97 -36.61
N ALA A 242 -15.70 -16.12 -37.65
CA ALA A 242 -14.57 -15.75 -38.51
C ALA A 242 -13.59 -14.76 -37.87
N PHE A 243 -13.94 -14.19 -36.71
CA PHE A 243 -13.17 -13.20 -35.95
C PHE A 243 -12.52 -13.80 -34.69
N GLN A 244 -12.58 -15.13 -34.50
CA GLN A 244 -11.86 -15.78 -33.40
C GLN A 244 -10.36 -15.50 -33.49
N VAL A 245 -9.79 -15.03 -32.39
CA VAL A 245 -8.34 -14.89 -32.27
C VAL A 245 -7.73 -16.27 -32.03
N ASN A 246 -7.23 -16.85 -33.11
CA ASN A 246 -6.51 -18.12 -33.13
C ASN A 246 -5.06 -17.92 -33.57
N GLU A 247 -4.29 -18.99 -33.54
CA GLU A 247 -2.86 -19.00 -33.83
C GLU A 247 -2.58 -18.49 -35.26
N ALA A 248 -3.47 -18.76 -36.21
CA ALA A 248 -3.33 -18.28 -37.58
C ALA A 248 -3.52 -16.76 -37.67
N LEU A 249 -4.42 -16.18 -36.88
CA LEU A 249 -4.58 -14.73 -36.80
C LEU A 249 -3.42 -14.07 -36.04
N LEU A 250 -2.98 -14.67 -34.94
CA LEU A 250 -1.80 -14.21 -34.20
C LEU A 250 -0.55 -14.21 -35.08
N ALA A 251 -0.36 -15.23 -35.92
CA ALA A 251 0.75 -15.34 -36.87
C ALA A 251 0.66 -14.35 -38.06
N ALA A 252 -0.51 -13.72 -38.28
CA ALA A 252 -0.67 -12.66 -39.29
C ALA A 252 -0.21 -11.28 -38.78
N ALA A 253 0.02 -11.15 -37.47
CA ALA A 253 0.59 -9.96 -36.86
C ALA A 253 2.13 -10.02 -36.83
N PRO A 254 2.83 -8.89 -36.61
CA PRO A 254 4.26 -8.86 -36.35
C PRO A 254 4.70 -9.87 -35.26
N ASP A 255 5.94 -10.35 -35.36
CA ASP A 255 6.46 -11.37 -34.44
C ASP A 255 6.58 -10.91 -32.98
N ASP A 256 6.67 -9.61 -32.76
CA ASP A 256 6.71 -8.98 -31.44
C ASP A 256 5.34 -8.52 -30.95
N ALA A 257 4.26 -8.74 -31.73
CA ALA A 257 2.91 -8.37 -31.32
C ALA A 257 2.43 -9.19 -30.11
N VAL A 258 1.79 -8.51 -29.16
CA VAL A 258 1.23 -9.15 -27.97
C VAL A 258 -0.27 -9.40 -28.09
N PHE A 259 -0.79 -10.40 -27.38
CA PHE A 259 -2.21 -10.67 -27.27
C PHE A 259 -2.76 -10.20 -25.91
N MET A 260 -3.92 -9.53 -25.94
CA MET A 260 -4.58 -8.91 -24.79
C MET A 260 -6.07 -9.26 -24.73
N HIS A 261 -6.63 -9.32 -23.51
CA HIS A 261 -8.03 -9.63 -23.26
C HIS A 261 -8.45 -9.13 -21.86
N CYS A 262 -9.59 -8.42 -21.74
CA CYS A 262 -10.00 -7.75 -20.49
C CYS A 262 -10.45 -8.70 -19.35
N LEU A 263 -10.83 -9.92 -19.72
CA LEU A 263 -11.31 -11.04 -18.89
C LEU A 263 -12.71 -10.80 -18.26
N PRO A 264 -13.54 -11.85 -18.15
CA PRO A 264 -13.21 -13.26 -18.35
C PRO A 264 -13.25 -13.66 -19.84
N ALA A 265 -12.43 -14.60 -20.24
CA ALA A 265 -12.45 -15.16 -21.60
C ALA A 265 -13.31 -16.44 -21.64
N LYS A 266 -14.01 -16.66 -22.76
CA LYS A 266 -14.60 -17.93 -23.18
C LYS A 266 -13.67 -18.58 -24.21
N ARG A 267 -12.75 -19.40 -23.71
CA ARG A 267 -11.86 -20.23 -24.54
C ARG A 267 -12.68 -21.06 -25.54
N GLY A 268 -12.26 -21.06 -26.80
CA GLY A 268 -12.94 -21.69 -27.92
C GLY A 268 -14.01 -20.83 -28.60
N GLU A 269 -14.34 -19.65 -28.07
CA GLU A 269 -15.18 -18.63 -28.71
C GLU A 269 -14.31 -17.49 -29.23
N GLU A 270 -14.18 -16.37 -28.53
CA GLU A 270 -13.41 -15.22 -29.02
C GLU A 270 -11.91 -15.49 -29.16
N VAL A 271 -11.40 -16.47 -28.43
CA VAL A 271 -9.98 -16.82 -28.41
C VAL A 271 -9.78 -18.31 -28.18
N THR A 272 -8.77 -18.88 -28.84
CA THR A 272 -8.34 -20.27 -28.62
C THR A 272 -7.48 -20.44 -27.37
N ASP A 273 -7.39 -21.67 -26.86
CA ASP A 273 -6.46 -22.00 -25.76
C ASP A 273 -5.01 -21.69 -26.13
N GLY A 274 -4.60 -22.02 -27.36
CA GLY A 274 -3.23 -21.83 -27.83
C GLY A 274 -2.80 -20.37 -27.87
N VAL A 275 -3.72 -19.44 -28.18
CA VAL A 275 -3.44 -17.99 -28.08
C VAL A 275 -3.46 -17.50 -26.64
N MET A 276 -4.44 -17.94 -25.83
CA MET A 276 -4.56 -17.53 -24.43
C MET A 276 -3.30 -17.86 -23.61
N ASP A 277 -2.73 -19.03 -23.86
CA ASP A 277 -1.54 -19.55 -23.15
C ASP A 277 -0.23 -19.34 -23.94
N HIS A 278 -0.29 -18.61 -25.06
CA HIS A 278 0.89 -18.30 -25.88
C HIS A 278 1.89 -17.43 -25.10
N GLU A 279 3.18 -17.53 -25.40
CA GLU A 279 4.23 -16.65 -24.82
C GLU A 279 4.03 -15.15 -25.14
N ARG A 280 3.26 -14.86 -26.19
CA ARG A 280 2.89 -13.49 -26.61
C ARG A 280 1.66 -12.97 -25.88
N SER A 281 0.98 -13.81 -25.10
CA SER A 281 -0.17 -13.44 -24.29
C SER A 281 0.28 -12.69 -23.05
N VAL A 282 -0.20 -11.45 -22.91
CA VAL A 282 0.09 -10.61 -21.73
C VAL A 282 -1.12 -10.44 -20.82
N ILE A 283 -2.15 -11.29 -20.97
CA ILE A 283 -3.44 -11.15 -20.27
C ILE A 283 -3.32 -11.15 -18.74
N VAL A 284 -2.35 -11.88 -18.17
CA VAL A 284 -2.12 -11.94 -16.72
C VAL A 284 -1.44 -10.66 -16.23
N GLU A 285 -0.45 -10.18 -16.96
CA GLU A 285 0.22 -8.91 -16.69
C GLU A 285 -0.76 -7.75 -16.82
N GLN A 286 -1.55 -7.71 -17.90
CA GLN A 286 -2.64 -6.77 -18.13
C GLN A 286 -3.63 -6.76 -16.95
N ALA A 287 -4.04 -7.95 -16.48
CA ALA A 287 -4.92 -8.07 -15.32
C ALA A 287 -4.26 -7.56 -14.02
N GLY A 288 -2.96 -7.75 -13.83
CA GLY A 288 -2.20 -7.16 -12.73
C GLY A 288 -2.11 -5.63 -12.83
N ASN A 289 -1.87 -5.12 -14.03
CA ASN A 289 -1.80 -3.69 -14.34
C ASN A 289 -3.12 -2.95 -14.09
N ARG A 290 -4.27 -3.64 -14.03
CA ARG A 290 -5.51 -3.05 -13.51
C ARG A 290 -5.32 -2.44 -12.14
N MET A 291 -4.70 -3.17 -11.21
CA MET A 291 -4.42 -2.67 -9.87
C MET A 291 -3.44 -1.49 -9.93
N HIS A 292 -2.34 -1.61 -10.67
CA HIS A 292 -1.34 -0.54 -10.73
C HIS A 292 -1.89 0.74 -11.34
N ALA A 293 -2.59 0.65 -12.47
CA ALA A 293 -3.23 1.79 -13.12
C ALA A 293 -4.28 2.46 -12.22
N GLN A 294 -5.07 1.67 -11.49
CA GLN A 294 -6.03 2.20 -10.52
C GLN A 294 -5.36 2.90 -9.34
N LYS A 295 -4.19 2.45 -8.86
CA LYS A 295 -3.40 3.23 -7.88
C LYS A 295 -3.03 4.60 -8.46
N GLY A 296 -2.53 4.63 -9.70
CA GLY A 296 -2.22 5.88 -10.40
C GLY A 296 -3.43 6.81 -10.53
N ILE A 297 -4.60 6.26 -10.90
CA ILE A 297 -5.87 7.00 -10.99
C ILE A 297 -6.28 7.57 -9.63
N LEU A 298 -6.24 6.76 -8.56
CA LEU A 298 -6.63 7.18 -7.22
C LEU A 298 -5.72 8.30 -6.68
N VAL A 299 -4.40 8.15 -6.86
CA VAL A 299 -3.43 9.19 -6.47
C VAL A 299 -3.65 10.44 -7.31
N TRP A 300 -3.82 10.33 -8.63
CA TRP A 300 -4.10 11.49 -9.48
C TRP A 300 -5.39 12.25 -9.06
N LEU A 301 -6.47 11.53 -8.76
CA LEU A 301 -7.74 12.11 -8.34
C LEU A 301 -7.69 12.75 -6.94
N LEU A 302 -6.99 12.12 -5.98
CA LEU A 302 -7.08 12.49 -4.56
C LEU A 302 -5.86 13.25 -4.05
N ALA A 303 -4.67 13.02 -4.61
CA ALA A 303 -3.46 13.74 -4.20
C ALA A 303 -3.48 15.20 -4.66
N SER A 304 -4.27 15.57 -5.68
CA SER A 304 -4.45 16.98 -6.07
C SER A 304 -5.30 17.79 -5.07
N HIS A 305 -5.90 17.14 -4.07
CA HIS A 305 -6.49 17.80 -2.89
C HIS A 305 -5.51 17.92 -1.70
N ALA A 306 -4.31 17.34 -1.83
CA ALA A 306 -3.18 17.57 -0.95
C ALA A 306 -2.20 18.53 -1.67
N LYS A 307 -2.05 19.76 -1.18
CA LYS A 307 -1.05 20.71 -1.69
C LYS A 307 0.38 20.22 -1.41
N VAL A 308 0.90 19.25 -2.17
CA VAL A 308 2.33 18.89 -2.19
C VAL A 308 2.69 18.22 -3.54
N PHE A 309 2.53 18.90 -4.68
CA PHE A 309 3.15 18.43 -5.94
C PHE A 309 3.46 19.62 -6.84
N ALA A 310 4.55 20.33 -6.54
CA ALA A 310 5.12 21.34 -7.43
C ALA A 310 6.63 21.51 -7.14
N GLN A 311 7.44 20.45 -7.29
CA GLN A 311 8.91 20.58 -7.31
C GLN A 311 9.63 19.63 -8.30
N THR A 312 8.94 18.89 -9.16
CA THR A 312 9.57 17.85 -10.00
C THR A 312 9.83 18.20 -11.47
N GLU A 313 9.49 19.41 -11.96
CA GLU A 313 9.73 19.76 -13.38
C GLU A 313 11.12 20.33 -13.70
N SER A 314 11.95 20.68 -12.70
CA SER A 314 13.24 21.35 -12.96
C SER A 314 14.43 20.41 -13.23
N ALA A 315 14.30 19.10 -13.00
CA ALA A 315 15.47 18.21 -13.00
C ALA A 315 15.79 17.52 -14.35
N PHE A 316 14.93 17.67 -15.37
CA PHE A 316 15.03 16.90 -16.62
C PHE A 316 15.29 17.78 -17.86
N ARG A 317 16.35 18.60 -17.85
CA ARG A 317 16.98 19.09 -19.10
C ARG A 317 18.48 19.34 -18.92
N SER A 318 19.29 18.36 -19.34
CA SER A 318 20.50 18.51 -20.21
C SER A 318 21.64 17.54 -19.84
N PRO A 319 22.29 16.88 -20.82
CA PRO A 319 23.23 15.76 -20.62
C PRO A 319 24.72 16.13 -20.74
N HIS A 320 25.57 15.12 -20.49
CA HIS A 320 27.04 15.07 -20.62
C HIS A 320 27.82 15.61 -19.40
N SER A 321 28.79 14.92 -18.80
CA SER A 321 29.80 14.04 -19.38
C SER A 321 30.55 13.23 -18.29
N ALA A 322 31.15 12.13 -18.75
CA ALA A 322 32.41 11.54 -18.29
C ALA A 322 32.53 10.96 -16.87
N ILE A 323 32.55 9.63 -16.86
CA ILE A 323 33.26 8.79 -15.89
C ILE A 323 34.73 9.21 -15.84
N ALA A 324 35.26 9.50 -14.64
CA ALA A 324 36.69 9.52 -14.38
C ALA A 324 36.98 9.03 -12.95
N HIS A 325 37.75 7.94 -12.88
CA HIS A 325 38.47 7.50 -11.68
C HIS A 325 39.43 8.58 -11.20
N GLN A 326 39.45 8.90 -9.89
CA GLN A 326 40.65 9.31 -9.16
C GLN A 326 40.36 9.31 -7.64
N GLN A 327 40.99 8.38 -6.91
CA GLN A 327 42.14 8.61 -6.04
C GLN A 327 41.76 9.08 -4.62
N LEU A 328 42.09 8.21 -3.68
CA LEU A 328 42.11 8.45 -2.25
C LEU A 328 43.12 9.54 -1.85
N VAL A 329 42.80 10.23 -0.74
CA VAL A 329 43.66 10.99 0.21
C VAL A 329 43.83 12.49 -0.11
N PRO A 330 43.89 13.46 0.86
CA PRO A 330 43.90 13.36 2.34
C PRO A 330 42.84 14.17 3.10
N ALA A 331 42.77 13.86 4.40
CA ALA A 331 42.13 14.61 5.47
C ALA A 331 42.27 16.15 5.34
N ALA A 332 41.14 16.82 5.08
CA ALA A 332 41.00 18.25 5.21
C ALA A 332 40.41 18.58 6.59
N ARG A 333 41.26 19.15 7.44
CA ARG A 333 41.03 20.01 8.61
C ARG A 333 39.60 20.03 9.16
N ARG A 334 39.45 19.42 10.34
CA ARG A 334 38.41 19.74 11.32
C ARG A 334 38.26 21.25 11.43
N SER A 335 37.14 21.80 10.94
CA SER A 335 36.61 23.03 11.49
C SER A 335 36.05 22.69 12.86
N THR A 336 36.83 22.99 13.89
CA THR A 336 36.32 23.22 15.23
C THR A 336 35.41 24.45 15.17
N GLN A 337 34.16 24.25 14.76
CA GLN A 337 33.09 25.05 15.33
C GLN A 337 32.72 24.31 16.60
N ASP A 338 33.19 24.85 17.72
CA ASP A 338 32.46 24.74 18.99
C ASP A 338 31.02 25.16 18.67
N SER A 339 30.15 24.20 18.39
CA SER A 339 28.75 24.40 18.73
C SER A 339 28.76 24.47 20.25
N THR A 340 28.54 25.65 20.79
CA THR A 340 28.07 25.77 22.16
C THR A 340 26.70 25.10 22.19
N LEU A 341 26.69 23.76 22.26
CA LEU A 341 25.52 22.94 22.54
C LEU A 341 25.00 23.50 23.86
N MET A 342 23.90 24.26 23.79
CA MET A 342 23.18 24.60 25.00
C MET A 342 22.84 23.25 25.64
N PRO A 343 23.30 22.95 26.87
CA PRO A 343 22.98 21.69 27.50
C PRO A 343 21.46 21.55 27.52
N ARG A 344 20.98 20.33 27.26
CA ARG A 344 19.55 20.02 27.40
C ARG A 344 19.10 20.49 28.77
N HIS A 345 17.80 20.74 28.92
CA HIS A 345 17.27 21.35 30.14
C HIS A 345 17.55 20.54 31.43
N ASP A 346 17.96 19.28 31.31
CA ASP A 346 18.37 18.37 32.37
C ASP A 346 19.90 18.11 32.43
N GLY A 347 20.69 18.79 31.60
CA GLY A 347 22.15 18.70 31.54
C GLY A 347 22.71 17.59 30.66
N ARG A 348 21.86 16.78 29.99
CA ARG A 348 22.33 15.70 29.09
C ARG A 348 22.89 16.23 27.77
N ALA A 349 23.81 15.46 27.18
CA ALA A 349 24.20 15.63 25.78
C ALA A 349 23.09 15.15 24.82
N ALA A 350 23.17 15.57 23.57
CA ALA A 350 22.22 15.20 22.50
C ALA A 350 22.11 13.68 22.31
N ASN A 351 23.24 12.94 22.35
CA ASN A 351 23.30 11.49 22.19
C ASN A 351 23.22 10.70 23.50
N GLN A 352 22.82 11.34 24.61
CA GLN A 352 22.81 10.72 25.92
C GLN A 352 21.41 10.26 26.33
N LEU A 353 21.28 8.95 26.62
CA LEU A 353 20.09 8.38 27.24
C LEU A 353 19.82 9.00 28.63
N ARG A 354 18.55 9.05 29.05
CA ARG A 354 18.24 9.25 30.47
C ARG A 354 18.81 8.08 31.28
N PRO A 355 19.00 8.25 32.61
CA PRO A 355 19.43 7.15 33.47
C PRO A 355 18.52 5.93 33.28
N LEU A 356 19.11 4.84 32.77
CA LEU A 356 18.42 3.57 32.55
C LEU A 356 18.62 2.64 33.76
N LYS A 357 17.52 2.16 34.33
CA LYS A 357 17.51 1.16 35.40
C LYS A 357 16.62 -0.02 35.02
N ILE A 358 17.10 -1.24 35.28
CA ILE A 358 16.37 -2.49 35.03
C ILE A 358 16.42 -3.31 36.32
N ASP A 359 15.34 -3.28 37.11
CA ASP A 359 15.21 -4.07 38.33
C ASP A 359 14.40 -5.35 38.04
N ARG A 360 15.09 -6.49 38.04
CA ARG A 360 14.52 -7.82 37.78
C ARG A 360 13.85 -8.42 39.02
N GLY A 361 12.96 -9.38 38.80
CA GLY A 361 12.21 -10.08 39.86
C GLY A 361 11.35 -9.15 40.73
N TYR A 362 10.80 -8.07 40.14
CA TYR A 362 10.09 -7.04 40.91
C TYR A 362 8.80 -7.55 41.59
N THR A 363 8.05 -8.40 40.89
CA THR A 363 6.90 -9.14 41.42
C THR A 363 7.22 -10.62 41.51
N SER A 364 6.68 -11.30 42.52
CA SER A 364 6.98 -12.71 42.80
C SER A 364 6.04 -13.71 42.13
N ALA A 365 4.93 -13.24 41.54
CA ALA A 365 3.87 -14.09 41.01
C ALA A 365 3.94 -14.32 39.50
N ALA A 366 4.72 -13.51 38.77
CA ALA A 366 4.88 -13.63 37.33
C ALA A 366 6.12 -14.47 36.99
N ASP A 367 6.09 -15.15 35.85
CA ASP A 367 7.18 -15.98 35.34
C ASP A 367 8.42 -15.15 34.96
N GLY A 368 8.20 -13.89 34.58
CA GLY A 368 9.22 -12.85 34.47
C GLY A 368 8.68 -11.51 34.96
N SER A 369 9.52 -10.68 35.60
CA SER A 369 9.05 -9.43 36.18
C SER A 369 10.14 -8.38 36.26
N VAL A 370 9.91 -7.23 35.63
CA VAL A 370 10.92 -6.18 35.49
C VAL A 370 10.29 -4.82 35.78
N LEU A 371 10.90 -4.06 36.69
CA LEU A 371 10.65 -2.62 36.79
C LEU A 371 11.74 -1.89 36.00
N VAL A 372 11.36 -1.31 34.87
CA VAL A 372 12.27 -0.56 33.99
C VAL A 372 12.02 0.94 34.13
N SER A 373 13.11 1.71 34.21
CA SER A 373 13.05 3.17 34.25
C SER A 373 13.99 3.82 33.25
N PHE A 374 13.47 4.78 32.48
CA PHE A 374 14.23 5.74 31.67
C PHE A 374 14.02 7.12 32.28
N GLY A 375 14.99 7.59 33.08
CA GLY A 375 14.79 8.80 33.88
C GLY A 375 13.60 8.63 34.82
N GLN A 376 12.55 9.43 34.63
CA GLN A 376 11.33 9.33 35.45
C GLN A 376 10.25 8.43 34.85
N THR A 377 10.33 8.07 33.56
CA THR A 377 9.40 7.09 32.97
C THR A 377 9.66 5.75 33.59
N THR A 378 8.66 5.16 34.25
CA THR A 378 8.77 3.90 34.97
C THR A 378 7.63 2.97 34.56
N VAL A 379 7.98 1.77 34.11
CA VAL A 379 7.04 0.75 33.63
C VAL A 379 7.31 -0.55 34.36
N LEU A 380 6.25 -1.17 34.87
CA LEU A 380 6.28 -2.55 35.34
C LEU A 380 5.93 -3.46 34.16
N CYS A 381 6.85 -4.32 33.76
CA CYS A 381 6.66 -5.33 32.74
C CYS A 381 6.60 -6.71 33.42
N THR A 382 5.48 -7.41 33.32
CA THR A 382 5.37 -8.80 33.77
C THR A 382 5.14 -9.73 32.59
N ALA A 383 5.68 -10.93 32.66
CA ALA A 383 5.52 -11.97 31.66
C ALA A 383 4.87 -13.20 32.30
N SER A 384 3.82 -13.71 31.67
CA SER A 384 3.09 -14.90 32.12
C SER A 384 3.08 -15.96 31.02
N VAL A 385 3.43 -17.20 31.36
CA VAL A 385 3.47 -18.35 30.45
C VAL A 385 2.16 -19.13 30.55
N GLY A 386 1.41 -19.16 29.45
CA GLY A 386 0.22 -19.98 29.25
C GLY A 386 0.52 -21.26 28.49
N ALA A 387 -0.13 -22.36 28.88
CA ALA A 387 -0.03 -23.66 28.22
C ALA A 387 -0.78 -23.73 26.87
N ASP A 388 -1.69 -22.78 26.61
CA ASP A 388 -2.49 -22.75 25.40
C ASP A 388 -1.95 -21.74 24.38
N THR A 389 -2.24 -21.97 23.11
CA THR A 389 -2.05 -21.01 22.01
C THR A 389 -3.39 -20.42 21.57
N PRO A 390 -3.41 -19.26 20.89
CA PRO A 390 -4.63 -18.75 20.30
C PRO A 390 -5.31 -19.80 19.41
N PRO A 391 -6.65 -19.85 19.32
CA PRO A 391 -7.36 -20.94 18.61
C PRO A 391 -6.93 -21.15 17.16
N TRP A 392 -6.48 -20.10 16.47
CA TRP A 392 -5.98 -20.16 15.10
C TRP A 392 -4.54 -20.71 14.96
N LEU A 393 -3.83 -20.90 16.08
CA LEU A 393 -2.49 -21.47 16.19
C LEU A 393 -2.44 -22.85 16.86
N ALA A 394 -3.53 -23.29 17.49
CA ALA A 394 -3.60 -24.60 18.14
C ALA A 394 -3.27 -25.76 17.18
N GLY A 395 -2.40 -26.68 17.63
CA GLY A 395 -1.98 -27.86 16.86
C GLY A 395 -0.97 -27.59 15.74
N LYS A 396 -0.40 -26.39 15.66
CA LYS A 396 0.59 -26.02 14.63
C LYS A 396 2.05 -26.09 15.10
N GLY A 397 2.30 -26.53 16.33
CA GLY A 397 3.64 -26.65 16.90
C GLY A 397 4.34 -25.30 17.12
N ARG A 398 3.58 -24.19 17.17
CA ARG A 398 4.12 -22.84 17.18
C ARG A 398 3.52 -22.02 18.32
N GLY A 399 4.39 -21.32 19.05
CA GLY A 399 4.03 -20.45 20.15
C GLY A 399 3.58 -19.06 19.74
N TRP A 400 3.23 -18.27 20.74
CA TRP A 400 2.76 -16.91 20.57
C TRP A 400 3.32 -16.00 21.66
N VAL A 401 3.70 -14.78 21.29
CA VAL A 401 4.00 -13.72 22.26
C VAL A 401 3.03 -12.58 22.02
N THR A 402 2.37 -12.10 23.06
CA THR A 402 1.42 -10.97 23.00
C THR A 402 1.71 -9.99 24.11
N ALA A 403 1.11 -8.80 24.06
CA ALA A 403 1.28 -7.80 25.09
C ALA A 403 -0.02 -7.06 25.42
N GLU A 404 -0.14 -6.69 26.69
CA GLU A 404 -1.12 -5.75 27.22
C GLU A 404 -0.39 -4.50 27.70
N TYR A 405 -1.03 -3.34 27.59
CA TYR A 405 -0.42 -2.05 27.90
C TYR A 405 -1.47 -1.15 28.49
N ASN A 406 -1.14 -0.61 29.66
CA ASN A 406 -2.02 0.29 30.36
C ASN A 406 -1.23 1.38 31.06
N MET A 407 -1.88 2.51 31.26
CA MET A 407 -1.35 3.58 32.09
C MET A 407 -2.08 3.58 33.43
N LEU A 408 -1.34 3.54 34.54
CA LEU A 408 -1.95 3.72 35.84
C LEU A 408 -2.66 5.07 35.90
N PRO A 409 -3.84 5.19 36.54
CA PRO A 409 -4.56 6.45 36.56
C PRO A 409 -3.74 7.66 37.01
N GLY A 410 -2.79 7.47 37.95
CA GLY A 410 -1.89 8.51 38.45
C GLY A 410 -0.54 8.61 37.74
N SER A 411 -0.33 7.92 36.61
CA SER A 411 0.96 7.93 35.91
C SER A 411 1.23 9.22 35.14
N THR A 412 0.19 10.04 34.91
CA THR A 412 0.24 11.34 34.23
C THR A 412 -0.45 12.42 35.07
N SER A 413 -0.15 13.69 34.78
CA SER A 413 -0.91 14.84 35.27
C SER A 413 -1.50 15.59 34.07
N PRO A 414 -2.84 15.71 33.93
CA PRO A 414 -3.88 15.25 34.85
C PRO A 414 -4.04 13.72 34.89
N ARG A 415 -4.73 13.23 35.93
CA ARG A 415 -5.06 11.81 36.12
C ARG A 415 -5.80 11.23 34.91
N LYS A 416 -5.36 10.08 34.41
CA LYS A 416 -6.03 9.34 33.32
C LYS A 416 -7.07 8.34 33.86
N PRO A 417 -8.25 8.16 33.26
CA PRO A 417 -9.17 7.08 33.63
C PRO A 417 -8.62 5.72 33.20
N ARG A 418 -8.90 4.66 33.99
CA ARG A 418 -8.50 3.29 33.69
C ARG A 418 -9.42 2.72 32.60
N LYS A 419 -9.04 2.91 31.34
CA LYS A 419 -9.78 2.45 30.16
C LYS A 419 -8.84 2.24 28.99
N THR A 420 -8.97 1.11 28.29
CA THR A 420 -8.27 0.86 27.04
C THR A 420 -8.84 1.77 25.95
N ASP A 421 -8.00 2.64 25.39
CA ASP A 421 -8.31 3.49 24.24
C ASP A 421 -7.62 2.95 22.97
N GLY A 422 -7.91 3.58 21.82
CA GLY A 422 -7.34 3.19 20.54
C GLY A 422 -5.81 3.22 20.54
N ARG A 423 -5.21 4.25 21.15
CA ARG A 423 -3.75 4.40 21.29
C ARG A 423 -3.12 3.31 22.16
N SER A 424 -3.75 2.97 23.28
CA SER A 424 -3.27 1.87 24.14
C SER A 424 -3.36 0.55 23.38
N THR A 425 -4.43 0.32 22.61
CA THR A 425 -4.57 -0.88 21.76
C THR A 425 -3.49 -0.96 20.67
N GLU A 426 -3.13 0.17 20.07
CA GLU A 426 -2.03 0.27 19.12
C GLU A 426 -0.69 -0.06 19.78
N ILE A 427 -0.40 0.52 20.95
CA ILE A 427 0.83 0.27 21.71
C ILE A 427 0.95 -1.21 22.12
N GLN A 428 -0.15 -1.86 22.53
CA GLN A 428 -0.18 -3.30 22.81
C GLN A 428 0.28 -4.14 21.60
N ARG A 429 -0.28 -3.82 20.43
CA ARG A 429 0.07 -4.52 19.18
C ARG A 429 1.51 -4.27 18.78
N LEU A 430 1.97 -3.03 18.95
CA LEU A 430 3.35 -2.62 18.75
C LEU A 430 4.30 -3.44 19.63
N ILE A 431 4.11 -3.44 20.95
CA ILE A 431 4.96 -4.20 21.90
C ILE A 431 4.98 -5.68 21.52
N GLY A 432 3.80 -6.29 21.33
CA GLY A 432 3.73 -7.70 20.95
C GLY A 432 4.43 -7.99 19.62
N ARG A 433 4.31 -7.12 18.61
CA ARG A 433 4.99 -7.28 17.31
C ARG A 433 6.50 -7.14 17.45
N SER A 434 6.95 -6.15 18.22
CA SER A 434 8.37 -5.92 18.47
C SER A 434 9.02 -7.12 19.14
N LEU A 435 8.42 -7.64 20.21
CA LEU A 435 8.97 -8.78 20.95
C LEU A 435 8.96 -10.07 20.14
N ARG A 436 7.94 -10.30 19.30
CA ARG A 436 7.89 -11.44 18.37
C ARG A 436 9.03 -11.45 17.35
N ALA A 437 9.65 -10.30 17.06
CA ALA A 437 10.80 -10.25 16.15
C ALA A 437 12.11 -10.77 16.77
N GLY A 438 12.20 -10.80 18.11
CA GLY A 438 13.39 -11.28 18.84
C GLY A 438 13.31 -12.72 19.34
N ILE A 439 12.28 -13.48 18.96
CA ILE A 439 12.03 -14.84 19.46
C ILE A 439 11.59 -15.78 18.34
N ASP A 440 12.15 -16.99 18.31
CA ASP A 440 11.72 -18.09 17.48
C ASP A 440 10.46 -18.73 18.08
N LEU A 441 9.33 -18.50 17.41
CA LEU A 441 8.03 -19.00 17.84
C LEU A 441 7.86 -20.51 17.61
N GLU A 442 8.63 -21.13 16.71
CA GLU A 442 8.59 -22.59 16.54
C GLU A 442 9.40 -23.25 17.66
N ALA A 443 10.58 -22.71 17.97
CA ALA A 443 11.39 -23.19 19.10
C ALA A 443 10.68 -23.03 20.46
N LEU A 444 9.84 -21.99 20.61
CA LEU A 444 9.03 -21.78 21.82
C LEU A 444 8.02 -22.93 22.07
N GLY A 445 7.60 -23.63 21.01
CA GLY A 445 6.55 -24.64 21.04
C GLY A 445 5.17 -24.05 21.37
N GLU A 446 4.15 -24.89 21.54
CA GLU A 446 2.76 -24.46 21.75
C GLU A 446 2.52 -23.84 23.13
N ARG A 447 2.99 -22.60 23.31
CA ARG A 447 2.81 -21.79 24.51
C ARG A 447 2.51 -20.36 24.12
N THR A 448 1.78 -19.65 24.99
CA THR A 448 1.62 -18.20 24.87
C THR A 448 2.38 -17.51 25.98
N ILE A 449 3.19 -16.52 25.66
CA ILE A 449 3.74 -15.59 26.66
C ILE A 449 3.03 -14.25 26.51
N THR A 450 2.33 -13.83 27.56
CA THR A 450 1.68 -12.51 27.64
C THR A 450 2.55 -11.56 28.43
N ILE A 451 2.84 -10.40 27.84
CA ILE A 451 3.65 -9.34 28.46
C ILE A 451 2.74 -8.18 28.86
N ASP A 452 2.52 -8.00 30.15
CA ASP A 452 1.72 -6.90 30.68
C ASP A 452 2.64 -5.71 31.02
N CYS A 453 2.38 -4.56 30.41
CA CYS A 453 3.14 -3.33 30.60
C CYS A 453 2.27 -2.27 31.30
N ASP A 454 2.46 -2.10 32.61
CA ASP A 454 1.79 -1.08 33.40
C ASP A 454 2.71 0.13 33.60
N VAL A 455 2.36 1.26 32.98
CA VAL A 455 3.09 2.51 33.17
C VAL A 455 2.76 3.09 34.54
N LEU A 456 3.75 3.11 35.43
CA LEU A 456 3.61 3.63 36.78
C LEU A 456 3.81 5.15 36.83
N ARG A 457 4.74 5.65 36.02
CA ARG A 457 5.01 7.08 35.84
C ARG A 457 5.39 7.34 34.38
N ALA A 458 4.79 8.34 33.76
CA ALA A 458 5.06 8.74 32.39
C ALA A 458 5.77 10.09 32.35
N ASP A 459 6.92 10.11 31.68
CA ASP A 459 7.75 11.30 31.44
C ASP A 459 8.35 11.22 30.03
N GLY A 460 7.60 10.75 29.03
CA GLY A 460 8.09 10.51 27.65
C GLY A 460 8.68 9.11 27.44
N GLY A 461 8.51 8.53 26.24
CA GLY A 461 9.06 7.21 25.90
C GLY A 461 8.41 6.02 26.64
N THR A 462 7.13 6.08 27.02
CA THR A 462 6.49 4.96 27.75
C THR A 462 6.44 3.67 26.92
N ARG A 463 6.27 3.79 25.60
CA ARG A 463 6.28 2.64 24.68
C ARG A 463 7.69 2.03 24.55
N THR A 464 8.72 2.86 24.52
CA THR A 464 10.12 2.41 24.37
C THR A 464 10.59 1.70 25.64
N ALA A 465 10.23 2.24 26.81
CA ALA A 465 10.41 1.57 28.09
C ALA A 465 9.67 0.22 28.14
N SER A 466 8.41 0.16 27.68
CA SER A 466 7.61 -1.07 27.68
C SER A 466 8.21 -2.17 26.81
N ILE A 467 8.72 -1.84 25.61
CA ILE A 467 9.38 -2.82 24.74
C ILE A 467 10.70 -3.29 25.37
N THR A 468 11.51 -2.36 25.86
CA THR A 468 12.82 -2.66 26.47
C THR A 468 12.69 -3.54 27.72
N GLY A 469 11.80 -3.18 28.64
CA GLY A 469 11.53 -3.99 29.84
C GLY A 469 10.78 -5.28 29.53
N GLY A 470 9.86 -5.23 28.56
CA GLY A 470 9.09 -6.40 28.12
C GLY A 470 9.97 -7.50 27.56
N TRP A 471 11.05 -7.17 26.85
CA TRP A 471 12.01 -8.16 26.37
C TRP A 471 12.77 -8.83 27.53
N VAL A 472 13.17 -8.06 28.55
CA VAL A 472 13.84 -8.62 29.74
C VAL A 472 12.88 -9.54 30.51
N ALA A 473 11.62 -9.14 30.70
CA ALA A 473 10.59 -9.98 31.33
C ALA A 473 10.30 -11.24 30.51
N LEU A 474 10.24 -11.12 29.18
CA LEU A 474 10.13 -12.27 28.27
C LEU A 474 11.31 -13.23 28.43
N ALA A 475 12.54 -12.71 28.56
CA ALA A 475 13.72 -13.54 28.75
C ALA A 475 13.69 -14.31 30.08
N GLU A 476 13.21 -13.67 31.16
CA GLU A 476 12.98 -14.36 32.44
C GLU A 476 11.88 -15.42 32.33
N ALA A 477 10.77 -15.12 31.68
CA ALA A 477 9.69 -16.07 31.48
C ALA A 477 10.14 -17.29 30.67
N VAL A 478 10.91 -17.11 29.59
CA VAL A 478 11.50 -18.23 28.83
C VAL A 478 12.38 -19.10 29.72
N ARG A 479 13.24 -18.50 30.55
CA ARG A 479 14.11 -19.21 31.51
C ARG A 479 13.33 -19.88 32.65
N SER A 480 12.09 -19.48 32.90
CA SER A 480 11.23 -20.07 33.94
C SER A 480 10.54 -21.37 33.50
N ILE A 481 10.45 -21.63 32.20
CA ILE A 481 9.69 -22.77 31.66
C ILE A 481 10.33 -24.08 32.11
N ARG A 482 9.52 -24.97 32.68
CA ARG A 482 9.88 -26.32 33.11
C ARG A 482 9.09 -27.38 32.35
N ASP A 483 9.68 -28.54 32.17
CA ASP A 483 8.98 -29.73 31.68
C ASP A 483 8.20 -30.44 32.81
N GLU A 484 7.57 -31.57 32.50
CA GLU A 484 6.82 -32.37 33.48
C GLU A 484 7.68 -32.93 34.62
N ALA A 485 8.99 -33.09 34.40
CA ALA A 485 9.94 -33.55 35.41
C ALA A 485 10.45 -32.40 36.31
N GLY A 486 10.16 -31.15 35.94
CA GLY A 486 10.62 -29.95 36.63
C GLY A 486 11.98 -29.46 36.15
N ASP A 487 12.49 -29.98 35.03
CA ASP A 487 13.76 -29.58 34.42
C ASP A 487 13.57 -28.35 33.51
N PRO A 488 14.56 -27.44 33.40
CA PRO A 488 14.49 -26.31 32.47
C PRO A 488 14.35 -26.76 31.01
N VAL A 489 13.30 -26.29 30.33
CA VAL A 489 13.10 -26.58 28.89
C VAL A 489 14.14 -25.83 28.04
N PHE A 490 14.44 -24.59 28.44
CA PHE A 490 15.35 -23.71 27.72
C PHE A 490 16.54 -23.33 28.59
N GLY A 491 17.74 -23.55 28.06
CA GLY A 491 19.01 -23.06 28.57
C GLY A 491 19.71 -22.19 27.52
N GLU A 492 20.99 -21.87 27.73
CA GLU A 492 21.74 -21.00 26.81
C GLU A 492 21.86 -21.57 25.40
N ALA A 493 22.03 -22.88 25.26
CA ALA A 493 22.28 -23.52 23.97
C ALA A 493 21.03 -23.73 23.10
N ASN A 494 19.83 -23.66 23.68
CA ASN A 494 18.56 -23.95 22.99
C ASN A 494 17.48 -22.91 23.31
N SER A 495 17.87 -21.72 23.76
CA SER A 495 16.95 -20.62 24.00
C SER A 495 16.21 -20.24 22.71
N PRO A 496 14.87 -20.04 22.76
CA PRO A 496 14.11 -19.53 21.62
C PRO A 496 14.36 -18.04 21.38
N LEU A 497 15.04 -17.32 22.28
CA LEU A 497 15.36 -15.90 22.10
C LEU A 497 16.49 -15.77 21.08
N ALA A 498 16.18 -15.18 19.92
CA ALA A 498 17.12 -15.04 18.81
C ALA A 498 18.02 -13.81 18.97
N ASP A 499 17.50 -12.70 19.48
CA ASP A 499 18.25 -11.45 19.68
C ASP A 499 17.56 -10.59 20.77
N SER A 500 18.30 -9.64 21.34
CA SER A 500 17.73 -8.62 22.21
C SER A 500 16.85 -7.65 21.42
N VAL A 501 15.73 -7.21 21.99
CA VAL A 501 14.86 -6.21 21.38
C VAL A 501 14.82 -4.98 22.29
N ALA A 502 15.33 -3.87 21.77
CA ALA A 502 15.41 -2.60 22.47
C ALA A 502 14.64 -1.52 21.71
N ALA A 503 14.21 -0.48 22.43
CA ALA A 503 13.55 0.67 21.83
C ALA A 503 14.02 1.97 22.47
N VAL A 504 14.15 3.03 21.66
CA VAL A 504 14.48 4.39 22.10
C VAL A 504 13.62 5.41 21.35
N SER A 505 13.41 6.58 21.95
CA SER A 505 12.89 7.75 21.23
C SER A 505 14.05 8.63 20.77
N VAL A 506 13.86 9.34 19.68
CA VAL A 506 14.73 10.40 19.17
C VAL A 506 13.86 11.49 18.60
N GLY A 507 14.33 12.73 18.58
CA GLY A 507 13.58 13.80 17.93
C GLY A 507 14.37 15.06 17.65
N LEU A 508 13.74 15.99 16.94
CA LEU A 508 14.28 17.32 16.70
C LEU A 508 13.73 18.31 17.73
N VAL A 509 14.56 18.70 18.68
CA VAL A 509 14.23 19.68 19.73
C VAL A 509 15.00 20.96 19.43
N ASP A 510 14.29 22.07 19.23
CA ASP A 510 14.87 23.37 18.83
C ASP A 510 15.79 23.29 17.59
N GLY A 511 15.51 22.36 16.67
CA GLY A 511 16.27 22.13 15.44
C GLY A 511 17.44 21.15 15.57
N GLU A 512 17.73 20.68 16.79
CA GLU A 512 18.82 19.75 17.08
C GLU A 512 18.31 18.33 17.35
N SER A 513 19.05 17.32 16.91
CA SER A 513 18.70 15.91 17.17
C SER A 513 18.99 15.53 18.62
N ALA A 514 18.02 14.94 19.31
CA ALA A 514 18.14 14.53 20.70
C ALA A 514 17.66 13.08 20.88
N LEU A 515 18.41 12.31 21.67
CA LEU A 515 18.14 10.93 22.06
C LEU A 515 17.35 10.87 23.36
N ASP A 516 16.38 9.97 23.42
CA ASP A 516 15.56 9.63 24.58
C ASP A 516 14.94 10.87 25.23
N LEU A 517 13.89 11.36 24.58
CA LEU A 517 13.16 12.57 24.94
C LEU A 517 12.37 12.33 26.24
N ASP A 518 12.45 13.30 27.15
CA ASP A 518 11.46 13.37 28.24
C ASP A 518 10.18 14.10 27.81
N TYR A 519 9.19 14.21 28.69
CA TYR A 519 7.91 14.81 28.33
C TYR A 519 8.04 16.26 27.84
N ARG A 520 8.96 17.03 28.44
CA ARG A 520 9.16 18.43 28.06
C ARG A 520 9.67 18.51 26.63
N GLU A 521 10.66 17.69 26.30
CA GLU A 521 11.25 17.65 24.97
C GLU A 521 10.27 17.06 23.94
N ASP A 522 9.66 15.91 24.25
CA ASP A 522 8.68 15.19 23.43
C ASP A 522 7.50 16.08 23.04
N SER A 523 6.93 16.83 23.99
CA SER A 523 5.77 17.71 23.74
C SER A 523 6.07 18.94 22.88
N THR A 524 7.34 19.25 22.63
CA THR A 524 7.79 20.42 21.85
C THR A 524 8.61 20.05 20.62
N ALA A 525 8.90 18.77 20.43
CA ALA A 525 9.77 18.32 19.35
C ALA A 525 9.09 18.54 17.99
N ALA A 526 9.83 19.11 17.05
CA ALA A 526 9.36 19.24 15.66
C ALA A 526 9.25 17.87 14.97
N VAL A 527 9.99 16.87 15.48
CA VAL A 527 9.93 15.47 15.07
C VAL A 527 10.04 14.62 16.32
N ASP A 528 9.09 13.72 16.55
CA ASP A 528 9.22 12.60 17.50
C ASP A 528 9.30 11.31 16.70
N MET A 529 10.32 10.49 16.96
CA MET A 529 10.52 9.19 16.36
C MET A 529 10.88 8.14 17.41
N ASN A 530 10.17 7.03 17.39
CA ASN A 530 10.44 5.85 18.20
C ASN A 530 11.07 4.79 17.30
N VAL A 531 12.22 4.27 17.68
CA VAL A 531 12.96 3.27 16.92
C VAL A 531 13.11 2.03 17.77
N VAL A 532 12.80 0.88 17.17
CA VAL A 532 12.95 -0.46 17.74
C VAL A 532 13.89 -1.25 16.85
N ALA A 533 14.92 -1.83 17.43
CA ALA A 533 15.86 -2.67 16.70
C ALA A 533 16.32 -3.85 17.57
N THR A 534 16.92 -4.82 16.91
CA THR A 534 17.65 -5.88 17.60
C THR A 534 19.01 -5.41 18.10
N SER A 535 19.70 -6.18 18.96
CA SER A 535 21.07 -5.83 19.39
C SER A 535 22.06 -5.79 18.23
N ALA A 536 21.83 -6.57 17.17
CA ALA A 536 22.59 -6.53 15.93
C ALA A 536 22.32 -5.28 15.05
N GLY A 537 21.43 -4.39 15.48
CA GLY A 537 21.06 -3.18 14.75
C GLY A 537 20.05 -3.40 13.62
N ALA A 538 19.45 -4.59 13.53
CA ALA A 538 18.38 -4.87 12.56
C ALA A 538 17.10 -4.15 12.99
N LEU A 539 16.59 -3.26 12.13
CA LEU A 539 15.40 -2.47 12.42
C LEU A 539 14.15 -3.35 12.47
N ILE A 540 13.40 -3.27 13.57
CA ILE A 540 12.11 -3.92 13.76
C ILE A 540 10.98 -2.93 13.46
N GLU A 541 11.10 -1.70 13.97
CA GLU A 541 10.08 -0.67 13.78
C GLU A 541 10.69 0.73 13.87
N VAL A 542 10.24 1.62 12.98
CA VAL A 542 10.58 3.04 12.99
C VAL A 542 9.27 3.80 12.87
N GLN A 543 8.83 4.46 13.94
CA GLN A 543 7.59 5.23 13.99
C GLN A 543 7.93 6.67 14.34
N GLY A 544 7.93 7.57 13.35
CA GLY A 544 8.16 8.99 13.59
C GLY A 544 7.26 9.89 12.75
N GLY A 545 6.98 11.08 13.27
CA GLY A 545 6.14 12.09 12.65
C GLY A 545 6.73 13.48 12.84
N GLY A 546 6.62 14.32 11.82
CA GLY A 546 6.94 15.74 11.92
C GLY A 546 5.73 16.48 12.49
N GLU A 547 5.75 16.76 13.80
CA GLU A 547 4.67 17.49 14.46
C GLU A 547 4.84 18.99 14.16
N GLY A 548 3.97 19.53 13.30
CA GLY A 548 3.95 20.95 12.95
C GLY A 548 4.93 21.40 11.86
N ALA A 549 5.87 20.55 11.43
CA ALA A 549 6.81 20.82 10.33
C ALA A 549 7.25 19.52 9.63
N THR A 550 7.78 19.63 8.42
CA THR A 550 8.46 18.52 7.71
C THR A 550 9.92 18.42 8.12
N PHE A 551 10.51 17.23 8.04
CA PHE A 551 11.95 17.01 8.23
C PHE A 551 12.57 16.36 6.99
N SER A 552 13.83 16.71 6.70
CA SER A 552 14.55 16.24 5.52
C SER A 552 15.04 14.80 5.68
N ARG A 553 15.49 14.20 4.57
CA ARG A 553 16.11 12.87 4.60
C ARG A 553 17.37 12.86 5.47
N GLU A 554 18.17 13.92 5.39
CA GLU A 554 19.39 14.07 6.19
C GLU A 554 19.05 14.13 7.69
N GLN A 555 17.97 14.82 8.05
CA GLN A 555 17.48 14.85 9.44
C GLN A 555 16.96 13.47 9.89
N PHE A 556 16.24 12.75 9.03
CA PHE A 556 15.84 11.36 9.33
C PHE A 556 17.04 10.45 9.54
N ASP A 557 18.02 10.48 8.64
CA ASP A 557 19.22 9.64 8.73
C ASP A 557 20.05 9.99 9.97
N ALA A 558 20.11 11.27 10.36
CA ALA A 558 20.76 11.72 11.59
C ALA A 558 20.04 11.18 12.84
N LEU A 559 18.71 11.30 12.91
CA LEU A 559 17.90 10.76 14.00
C LEU A 559 18.00 9.23 14.08
N LEU A 560 17.97 8.54 12.94
CA LEU A 560 18.08 7.08 12.90
C LEU A 560 19.47 6.61 13.33
N SER A 561 20.53 7.30 12.90
CA SER A 561 21.90 7.02 13.35
C SER A 561 22.04 7.20 14.87
N LEU A 562 21.47 8.29 15.38
CA LEU A 562 21.43 8.57 16.82
C LEU A 562 20.66 7.51 17.61
N ALA A 563 19.53 7.04 17.05
CA ALA A 563 18.73 5.98 17.65
C ALA A 563 19.49 4.67 17.72
N LEU A 564 20.19 4.27 16.65
CA LEU A 564 20.99 3.04 16.62
C LEU A 564 22.14 3.07 17.63
N GLU A 565 22.80 4.22 17.81
CA GLU A 565 23.80 4.41 18.89
C GLU A 565 23.17 4.22 20.27
N GLY A 566 22.01 4.85 20.51
CA GLY A 566 21.25 4.69 21.76
C GLY A 566 20.82 3.25 22.02
N LEU A 567 20.35 2.54 20.99
CA LEU A 567 19.89 1.16 21.09
C LEU A 567 21.01 0.20 21.48
N SER A 568 22.24 0.42 21.00
CA SER A 568 23.40 -0.36 21.43
C SER A 568 23.65 -0.25 22.95
N ASN A 569 23.47 0.94 23.52
CA ASN A 569 23.62 1.15 24.96
C ASN A 569 22.49 0.48 25.76
N VAL A 570 21.25 0.53 25.25
CA VAL A 570 20.11 -0.16 25.87
C VAL A 570 20.28 -1.68 25.82
N ALA A 571 20.68 -2.22 24.67
CA ALA A 571 20.92 -3.66 24.51
C ALA A 571 22.02 -4.16 25.47
N THR A 572 23.10 -3.39 25.63
CA THR A 572 24.16 -3.70 26.59
C THR A 572 23.61 -3.76 28.03
N ALA A 573 22.74 -2.82 28.41
CA ALA A 573 22.10 -2.83 29.73
C ALA A 573 21.13 -4.00 29.92
N GLN A 574 20.35 -4.37 28.89
CA GLN A 574 19.45 -5.53 28.92
C GLN A 574 20.23 -6.84 29.12
N LEU A 575 21.28 -7.07 28.33
CA LEU A 575 22.13 -8.26 28.42
C LEU A 575 22.84 -8.34 29.77
N SER A 576 23.38 -7.21 30.24
CA SER A 576 23.99 -7.14 31.58
C SER A 576 22.98 -7.44 32.69
N ALA A 577 21.72 -7.01 32.52
CA ALA A 577 20.67 -7.25 33.49
C ALA A 577 20.32 -8.74 33.57
N ILE A 578 20.13 -9.43 32.43
CA ILE A 578 19.75 -10.84 32.45
C ILE A 578 20.91 -11.77 32.83
N GLY A 579 22.16 -11.32 32.69
CA GLY A 579 23.34 -12.18 32.83
C GLY A 579 23.42 -13.24 31.74
#